data_AF-A0A9E3LFN4-F1
#
_entry.id   AF-A0A9E3LFN4-F1
#
_cell.length_a   1.000
_cell.length_b   1.000
_cell.length_c   1.000
_cell.angle_alpha   90.00
_cell.angle_beta   90.00
_cell.angle_gamma   90.00
#
_symmetry.space_group_name_H-M   'P 1'
#
loop_
_entity.id
_entity.type
_entity.pdbx_description
1 polymer ?
#
loop_
_entity_poly.entity_id
_entity_poly.type
_entity_poly.pdbx_seq_one_letter_code
_entity_poly.pdbx_strand_id
1 'polypeptide(L)'
;LISQRQELDQKHALLQTALKILDEREKEILYDRKLIDEPKTLEELSQKYKISRERVRQIENRAFEKVQKAMLENIKTKPFITH
;
A
#
# COMPACT_ATOMS: atom_id res chain seq x y z
N LEU A 1 -14.37 15.72 -17.10
CA LEU A 1 -14.17 14.28 -17.41
C LEU A 1 -12.69 13.91 -17.57
N ILE A 2 -11.89 14.63 -18.35
CA ILE A 2 -10.44 14.36 -18.52
C ILE A 2 -9.65 14.46 -17.19
N SER A 3 -10.01 15.42 -16.33
CA SER A 3 -9.34 15.69 -15.04
C SER A 3 -9.46 14.54 -14.01
N GLN A 4 -10.60 13.87 -13.89
CA GLN A 4 -10.77 12.78 -12.90
C GLN A 4 -9.96 11.54 -13.28
N ARG A 5 -9.88 11.21 -14.57
CA ARG A 5 -9.05 10.10 -15.06
C ARG A 5 -7.57 10.38 -14.82
N GLN A 6 -7.11 11.61 -15.12
CA GLN A 6 -5.74 12.02 -14.83
C GLN A 6 -5.40 11.97 -13.33
N GLU A 7 -6.30 12.39 -12.45
CA GLU A 7 -6.10 12.25 -10.99
C GLU A 7 -5.99 10.79 -10.56
N LEU A 8 -6.83 9.91 -11.10
CA LEU A 8 -6.80 8.48 -10.79
C LEU A 8 -5.49 7.86 -11.26
N ASP A 9 -5.06 8.16 -12.49
CA ASP A 9 -3.81 7.64 -13.06
C ASP A 9 -2.59 8.12 -12.24
N GLN A 10 -2.60 9.39 -11.80
CA GLN A 10 -1.56 9.93 -10.92
C GLN A 10 -1.55 9.25 -9.55
N LYS A 11 -2.72 9.07 -8.92
CA LYS A 11 -2.83 8.35 -7.63
C LYS A 11 -2.35 6.90 -7.77
N HIS A 12 -2.70 6.22 -8.86
CA HIS A 12 -2.21 4.87 -9.16
C HIS A 12 -0.69 4.83 -9.33
N ALA A 13 -0.10 5.76 -10.06
CA ALA A 13 1.35 5.82 -10.24
C ALA A 13 2.10 6.07 -8.91
N LEU A 14 1.55 6.94 -8.06
CA LEU A 14 2.08 7.18 -6.72
C LEU A 14 2.01 5.95 -5.84
N LEU A 15 0.86 5.27 -5.82
CA LEU A 15 0.67 4.02 -5.07
C LEU A 15 1.64 2.95 -5.56
N GLN A 16 1.78 2.76 -6.87
CA GLN A 16 2.72 1.80 -7.46
C GLN A 16 4.16 2.08 -7.05
N THR A 17 4.56 3.36 -6.99
CA THR A 17 5.89 3.76 -6.54
C THR A 17 6.07 3.50 -5.05
N ALA A 18 5.05 3.82 -4.24
CA ALA A 18 5.08 3.56 -2.80
C ALA A 18 5.14 2.06 -2.48
N LEU A 19 4.44 1.20 -3.24
CA LEU A 19 4.50 -0.25 -3.05
C LEU A 19 5.88 -0.86 -3.29
N LYS A 20 6.78 -0.19 -4.03
CA LYS A 20 8.16 -0.66 -4.27
C LYS A 20 9.08 -0.55 -3.06
N ILE A 21 8.71 0.24 -2.04
CA ILE A 21 9.51 0.40 -0.81
C ILE A 21 9.28 -0.75 0.18
N LEU A 22 8.20 -1.50 -0.03
CA LEU A 22 7.81 -2.61 0.83
C LEU A 22 8.68 -3.81 0.51
N ASP A 23 9.04 -4.56 1.55
CA ASP A 23 9.59 -5.90 1.31
C ASP A 23 8.50 -6.84 0.76
N GLU A 24 8.91 -7.98 0.21
CA GLU A 24 7.99 -8.95 -0.41
C GLU A 24 6.86 -9.35 0.55
N ARG A 25 7.17 -9.51 1.84
CA ARG A 25 6.22 -9.98 2.85
C ARG A 25 5.22 -8.89 3.25
N GLU A 26 5.69 -7.66 3.43
CA GLU A 26 4.88 -6.48 3.65
C GLU A 26 3.94 -6.24 2.46
N LYS A 27 4.47 -6.34 1.24
CA LYS A 27 3.70 -6.18 0.01
C LYS A 27 2.62 -7.24 -0.14
N GLU A 28 2.95 -8.53 0.08
CA GLU A 28 1.97 -9.61 0.03
C GLU A 28 0.87 -9.43 1.09
N ILE A 29 1.22 -9.12 2.34
CA ILE A 29 0.23 -8.92 3.42
C ILE A 29 -0.67 -7.72 3.12
N LEU A 30 -0.12 -6.61 2.63
CA LEU A 30 -0.92 -5.44 2.27
C LEU A 30 -1.83 -5.74 1.07
N TYR A 31 -1.32 -6.47 0.07
CA TYR A 31 -2.09 -6.86 -1.11
C TYR A 31 -3.24 -7.80 -0.76
N ASP A 32 -2.93 -8.91 -0.08
CA ASP A 32 -3.88 -9.92 0.36
C ASP A 32 -4.99 -9.35 1.26
N ARG A 33 -4.76 -8.21 1.94
CA ARG A 33 -5.74 -7.63 2.87
C ARG A 33 -6.50 -6.42 2.35
N LYS A 34 -5.97 -5.69 1.36
CA LYS A 34 -6.51 -4.38 0.95
C LYS A 34 -6.69 -4.21 -0.55
N LEU A 35 -6.03 -5.02 -1.38
CA LEU A 35 -5.95 -4.80 -2.82
C LEU A 35 -6.55 -5.95 -3.65
N ILE A 36 -7.20 -6.91 -2.99
CA ILE A 36 -7.94 -8.01 -3.63
C ILE A 36 -9.43 -7.91 -3.26
N ASP A 37 -10.27 -8.47 -4.13
CA ASP A 37 -11.74 -8.44 -3.95
C ASP A 37 -12.19 -9.21 -2.69
N GLU A 38 -11.49 -10.30 -2.36
CA GLU A 38 -11.75 -11.13 -1.18
C GLU A 38 -10.57 -11.05 -0.20
N PRO A 39 -10.53 -10.03 0.67
CA PRO A 39 -9.39 -9.81 1.54
C PRO A 39 -9.22 -10.92 2.58
N LYS A 40 -8.00 -11.43 2.70
CA LYS A 40 -7.65 -12.46 3.68
C LYS A 40 -7.70 -11.91 5.11
N THR A 41 -8.22 -12.73 6.00
CA THR A 41 -8.24 -12.49 7.44
C THR A 41 -6.84 -12.57 8.04
N LEU A 42 -6.67 -12.00 9.24
CA LEU A 42 -5.41 -12.15 9.99
C LEU A 42 -5.11 -13.61 10.33
N GLU A 43 -6.15 -14.44 10.49
CA GLU A 43 -6.02 -15.86 10.80
C GLU A 43 -5.44 -16.63 9.59
N GLU A 44 -5.99 -16.43 8.39
CA GLU A 44 -5.48 -17.11 7.17
C GLU A 44 -4.02 -16.75 6.89
N LEU A 45 -3.64 -15.49 7.10
CA LEU A 45 -2.26 -15.04 6.93
C LEU A 45 -1.34 -15.55 8.06
N SER A 46 -1.87 -15.60 9.29
CA SER A 46 -1.18 -16.19 10.45
C SER A 46 -0.80 -17.64 10.16
N GLN A 47 -1.75 -18.42 9.62
CA GLN A 47 -1.52 -19.81 9.21
C GLN A 47 -0.55 -19.91 8.02
N LYS A 48 -0.73 -19.10 6.96
CA LYS A 48 0.13 -19.08 5.76
C LYS A 48 1.60 -18.82 6.11
N TYR A 49 1.87 -17.83 6.94
CA TYR A 49 3.23 -17.41 7.28
C TYR A 49 3.77 -17.98 8.60
N LYS A 50 3.00 -18.84 9.28
CA LYS A 50 3.34 -19.47 10.56
C LYS A 50 3.79 -18.44 11.62
N ILE A 51 3.06 -17.34 11.75
CA ILE A 51 3.31 -16.28 12.73
C ILE A 51 1.99 -15.90 13.41
N SER A 52 2.05 -15.28 14.59
CA SER A 52 0.82 -14.85 15.28
C SER A 52 0.03 -13.82 14.49
N ARG A 53 -1.30 -13.77 14.71
CA ARG A 53 -2.19 -12.72 14.19
C ARG A 53 -1.69 -11.32 14.51
N GLU A 54 -1.18 -11.10 15.72
CA GLU A 54 -0.61 -9.81 16.12
C GLU A 54 0.63 -9.47 15.29
N ARG A 55 1.47 -10.45 14.98
CA ARG A 55 2.62 -10.22 14.10
C ARG A 55 2.19 -9.85 12.68
N VAL A 56 1.14 -10.47 12.14
CA VAL A 56 0.56 -10.08 10.85
C VAL A 56 0.06 -8.63 10.91
N ARG A 57 -0.67 -8.25 11.97
CA ARG A 57 -1.16 -6.88 12.19
C ARG A 57 -0.03 -5.86 12.26
N GLN A 58 1.06 -6.18 12.94
CA GLN A 58 2.24 -5.31 13.01
C GLN A 58 2.88 -5.11 11.62
N ILE A 59 2.98 -6.19 10.83
CA ILE A 59 3.53 -6.09 9.47
C ILE A 59 2.59 -5.27 8.57
N GLU A 60 1.27 -5.48 8.66
CA GLU A 60 0.26 -4.67 7.96
C GLU A 60 0.41 -3.18 8.29
N ASN A 61 0.44 -2.82 9.58
CA ASN A 61 0.56 -1.44 10.02
C ASN A 61 1.87 -0.81 9.53
N ARG A 62 3.00 -1.53 9.65
CA ARG A 62 4.30 -1.03 9.19
C ARG A 62 4.33 -0.82 7.67
N ALA A 63 3.74 -1.74 6.91
CA ALA A 63 3.61 -1.61 5.46
C ALA A 63 2.76 -0.40 5.10
N PHE A 64 1.64 -0.20 5.80
CA PHE A 64 0.76 0.95 5.59
C PHE A 64 1.45 2.28 5.91
N GLU A 65 2.16 2.38 7.04
CA GLU A 65 2.92 3.56 7.44
C GLU A 65 4.00 3.91 6.41
N LYS A 66 4.73 2.91 5.90
CA LYS A 66 5.72 3.09 4.83
C LYS A 66 5.07 3.67 3.58
N VAL A 67 3.96 3.08 3.12
CA VAL A 67 3.24 3.54 1.92
C VAL A 67 2.74 4.97 2.12
N GLN A 68 2.11 5.26 3.26
CA GLN A 68 1.61 6.60 3.59
C GLN A 68 2.75 7.63 3.57
N LYS A 69 3.88 7.31 4.19
CA LYS A 69 5.06 8.19 4.21
C LYS A 69 5.59 8.44 2.80
N ALA A 70 5.75 7.40 1.99
CA ALA A 70 6.22 7.55 0.61
C ALA A 70 5.25 8.37 -0.25
N MET A 71 3.94 8.19 -0.08
CA MET A 71 2.95 9.01 -0.78
C MET A 71 3.05 10.49 -0.37
N LEU A 72 3.17 10.77 0.93
CA LEU A 72 3.35 12.14 1.44
C LEU A 72 4.64 12.78 0.95
N GLU A 73 5.74 12.03 0.90
CA GLU A 73 7.02 12.50 0.37
C GLU A 73 6.91 12.80 -1.13
N ASN A 74 6.29 11.92 -1.91
CA ASN A 74 6.11 12.16 -3.35
C ASN A 74 5.23 13.39 -3.66
N ILE A 75 4.22 13.67 -2.83
CA ILE A 75 3.39 14.88 -2.94
C ILE A 75 4.21 16.13 -2.60
N LYS A 76 5.16 16.05 -1.66
CA LYS A 76 6.05 17.18 -1.32
C LYS A 76 7.11 17.42 -2.39
N THR A 77 7.64 16.37 -3.02
CA THR A 77 8.72 16.47 -4.03
C THR A 77 8.23 16.81 -5.43
N LYS A 78 6.97 16.52 -5.75
CA LYS A 78 6.27 17.12 -6.91
C LYS A 78 5.44 18.29 -6.38
N PRO A 79 5.97 19.53 -6.34
CA PRO A 79 5.06 20.66 -6.21
C PRO A 79 4.12 20.51 -7.40
N PHE A 80 2.82 20.65 -7.15
CA PHE A 80 1.83 20.74 -8.21
C PHE A 80 2.35 21.72 -9.27
N ILE A 81 2.88 21.21 -10.39
CA ILE A 81 3.13 22.04 -11.55
C ILE A 81 1.75 22.18 -12.20
N THR A 82 0.96 23.06 -11.60
CA THR A 82 -0.12 23.76 -12.29
C THR A 82 0.52 24.40 -13.51
N HIS A 83 0.29 23.82 -14.69
CA HIS A 83 0.29 24.58 -15.93
C HIS A 83 -1.12 25.15 -16.10
#